data_AF-A0A2S8VEL6-F1
#
_entry.id   AF-A0A2S8VEL6-F1
#
_cell.length_a   1.000
_cell.length_b   1.000
_cell.length_c   1.000
_cell.angle_alpha   90.00
_cell.angle_beta   90.00
_cell.angle_gamma   90.00
#
_symmetry.space_group_name_H-M   'P 1'
#
loop_
_entity.id
_entity.type
_entity.pdbx_description
1 polymer ?
#
loop_
_entity_poly.entity_id
_entity_poly.type
_entity_poly.pdbx_seq_one_letter_code
_entity_poly.pdbx_strand_id
1 'polypeptide(L)'
;MRKGKKLLVFLFPLALLCACENDIEDAKSEESIVMNIATAAVKEEYFFSATIRDVKERILDLEIADSENANEIKKEINKRLQIQGVMSYKVNVSQRNKEIVNAEHRWELVFGQIFDGVFRKNGYEGFGIQQINYKKNQPVTIDIKTKISDDEVGARELGQKIEKEVEGVLKTEAVKKWIENDSYAIGIYDIDDRKIN
;
A
#
# COMPACT_ATOMS: atom_id res chain seq x y z
N MET A 1 62.38 69.03 18.03
CA MET A 1 62.45 67.79 18.85
C MET A 1 61.09 67.51 19.49
N ARG A 2 60.33 66.53 18.99
CA ARG A 2 59.72 65.42 19.76
C ARG A 2 58.71 64.69 18.88
N LYS A 3 58.81 63.36 18.97
CA LYS A 3 58.36 62.35 18.00
C LYS A 3 56.84 62.22 17.98
N GLY A 4 56.27 62.20 16.77
CA GLY A 4 54.90 61.78 16.49
C GLY A 4 54.74 60.27 16.71
N LYS A 5 53.59 59.92 17.30
CA LYS A 5 53.15 58.58 17.67
C LYS A 5 53.01 57.67 16.43
N LYS A 6 53.53 56.45 16.48
CA LYS A 6 53.12 55.34 15.61
C LYS A 6 52.28 54.37 16.45
N LEU A 7 50.97 54.36 16.23
CA LEU A 7 50.08 53.30 16.69
C LEU A 7 50.01 52.27 15.56
N LEU A 8 50.59 51.09 15.76
CA LEU A 8 50.50 49.96 14.86
C LEU A 8 49.18 49.24 15.16
N VAL A 9 48.16 49.47 14.35
CA VAL A 9 46.90 48.69 14.40
C VAL A 9 47.08 47.52 13.44
N PHE A 10 47.30 46.33 14.00
CA PHE A 10 47.24 45.06 13.26
C PHE A 10 45.79 44.79 12.87
N LEU A 11 45.47 44.97 11.59
CA LEU A 11 44.24 44.47 10.98
C LEU A 11 44.44 42.98 10.66
N PHE A 12 43.91 42.11 11.52
CA PHE A 12 43.71 40.70 11.17
C PHE A 12 42.53 40.61 10.17
N PRO A 13 42.70 40.03 8.97
CA PRO A 13 41.56 39.67 8.16
C PRO A 13 40.94 38.42 8.78
N LEU A 14 39.73 38.59 9.31
CA LEU A 14 38.84 37.52 9.71
C LEU A 14 38.48 36.75 8.43
N ALA A 15 39.16 35.63 8.17
CA ALA A 15 38.75 34.71 7.13
C ALA A 15 37.35 34.20 7.50
N LEU A 16 36.33 34.73 6.84
CA LEU A 16 35.01 34.11 6.82
C LEU A 16 35.19 32.73 6.22
N LEU A 17 35.26 31.72 7.09
CA LEU A 17 34.89 30.36 6.73
C LEU A 17 33.38 30.42 6.47
N CYS A 18 33.04 30.74 5.22
CA CYS A 18 31.74 30.49 4.67
C CYS A 18 31.60 28.97 4.64
N ALA A 19 31.12 28.40 5.75
CA ALA A 19 30.54 27.07 5.74
C ALA A 19 29.26 27.21 4.91
N CYS A 20 29.39 27.07 3.59
CA CYS A 20 28.29 26.59 2.80
C CYS A 20 28.02 25.19 3.32
N GLU A 21 27.03 25.04 4.19
CA GLU A 21 26.24 23.82 4.19
C GLU A 21 25.78 23.66 2.75
N ASN A 22 26.52 22.87 1.99
CA ASN A 22 25.97 22.29 0.78
C ASN A 22 24.87 21.37 1.34
N ASP A 23 23.65 21.88 1.39
CA ASP A 23 22.46 21.05 1.27
C ASP A 23 22.60 20.34 -0.07
N ILE A 24 23.40 19.28 -0.10
CA ILE A 24 23.38 18.29 -1.15
C ILE A 24 22.04 17.61 -0.92
N GLU A 25 21.00 18.18 -1.51
CA GLU A 25 19.75 17.47 -1.74
C GLU A 25 20.15 16.18 -2.44
N ASP A 26 20.12 15.06 -1.72
CA ASP A 26 20.51 13.76 -2.25
C ASP A 26 19.81 13.56 -3.59
N ALA A 27 20.57 13.43 -4.66
CA ALA A 27 20.02 13.30 -5.99
C ALA A 27 19.08 12.08 -6.00
N LYS A 28 17.78 12.32 -6.21
CA LYS A 28 16.76 11.26 -6.23
C LYS A 28 17.16 10.20 -7.25
N SER A 29 17.04 8.92 -6.89
CA SER A 29 17.29 7.83 -7.83
C SER A 29 16.34 7.91 -9.03
N GLU A 30 16.76 7.37 -10.18
CA GLU A 30 15.90 7.31 -11.36
C GLU A 30 14.56 6.64 -11.04
N GLU A 31 14.55 5.55 -10.27
CA GLU A 31 13.31 4.86 -9.90
C GLU A 31 12.40 5.78 -9.07
N SER A 32 12.96 6.56 -8.14
CA SER A 32 12.20 7.53 -7.36
C SER A 32 11.57 8.59 -8.26
N ILE A 33 12.31 9.11 -9.25
CA ILE A 33 11.80 10.07 -10.22
C ILE A 33 10.65 9.46 -11.03
N VAL A 34 10.82 8.23 -11.52
CA VAL A 34 9.82 7.51 -12.31
C VAL A 34 8.54 7.29 -11.50
N MET A 35 8.65 6.82 -10.26
CA MET A 35 7.50 6.60 -9.38
C MET A 35 6.77 7.89 -9.03
N ASN A 36 7.51 8.97 -8.73
CA ASN A 36 6.89 10.28 -8.47
C ASN A 36 6.12 10.80 -9.69
N ILE A 37 6.67 10.64 -10.89
CA ILE A 37 5.98 11.02 -12.14
C ILE A 37 4.74 10.17 -12.36
N ALA A 38 4.84 8.85 -12.17
CA ALA A 38 3.72 7.93 -12.38
C ALA A 38 2.54 8.25 -11.45
N THR A 39 2.81 8.43 -10.15
CA THR A 39 1.79 8.81 -9.16
C THR A 39 1.19 10.18 -9.45
N ALA A 40 2.00 11.15 -9.88
CA ALA A 40 1.53 12.51 -10.19
C ALA A 40 0.85 12.65 -11.56
N ALA A 41 0.84 11.61 -12.40
CA ALA A 41 0.21 11.62 -13.72
C ALA A 41 -1.29 11.33 -13.65
N VAL A 42 -1.77 10.79 -12.54
CA VAL A 42 -3.16 10.38 -12.31
C VAL A 42 -3.65 11.08 -11.06
N LYS A 43 -4.91 11.50 -11.00
CA LYS A 43 -5.46 12.02 -9.74
C LYS A 43 -5.50 10.87 -8.73
N GLU A 44 -5.19 11.18 -7.47
CA GLU A 44 -5.10 10.20 -6.38
C GLU A 44 -6.31 9.27 -6.32
N GLU A 45 -7.52 9.81 -6.48
CA GLU A 45 -8.77 9.05 -6.44
C GLU A 45 -8.99 8.06 -7.61
N TYR A 46 -8.15 8.12 -8.66
CA TYR A 46 -8.19 7.20 -9.81
C TYR A 46 -6.89 6.41 -9.98
N PHE A 47 -5.92 6.59 -9.07
CA PHE A 47 -4.68 5.85 -9.02
C PHE A 47 -4.84 4.67 -8.07
N PHE A 48 -4.52 3.45 -8.53
CA PHE A 48 -4.61 2.24 -7.70
C PHE A 48 -3.25 1.68 -7.35
N SER A 49 -2.36 1.53 -8.32
CA SER A 49 -1.01 1.03 -8.06
C SER A 49 -0.03 1.47 -9.16
N ALA A 50 1.25 1.52 -8.79
CA ALA A 50 2.35 1.64 -9.73
C ALA A 50 3.48 0.72 -9.28
N THR A 51 4.16 0.08 -10.23
CA THR A 51 5.30 -0.79 -9.93
C THR A 51 6.28 -0.79 -11.08
N ILE A 52 7.56 -0.62 -10.78
CA ILE A 52 8.64 -0.90 -11.73
C ILE A 52 8.88 -2.41 -11.69
N ARG A 53 8.33 -3.13 -12.67
CA ARG A 53 8.38 -4.60 -12.72
C ARG A 53 9.80 -5.11 -13.00
N ASP A 54 10.50 -4.40 -13.86
CA ASP A 54 11.88 -4.70 -14.23
C ASP A 54 12.64 -3.40 -14.46
N VAL A 55 13.67 -3.16 -13.65
CA VAL A 55 14.51 -1.96 -13.72
C VAL A 55 15.40 -1.97 -14.95
N LYS A 56 15.87 -3.15 -15.40
CA LYS A 56 16.74 -3.28 -16.58
C LYS A 56 15.94 -3.12 -17.87
N GLU A 57 14.77 -3.73 -17.94
CA GLU A 57 13.85 -3.59 -19.08
C GLU A 57 13.04 -2.29 -19.04
N ARG A 58 13.12 -1.56 -17.91
CA ARG A 58 12.49 -0.25 -17.69
C ARG A 58 10.99 -0.32 -17.95
N ILE A 59 10.36 -1.30 -17.32
CA ILE A 59 8.93 -1.56 -17.42
C ILE A 59 8.23 -0.98 -16.20
N LEU A 60 7.33 -0.03 -16.44
CA LEU A 60 6.43 0.52 -15.45
C LEU A 60 5.03 -0.03 -15.69
N ASP A 61 4.48 -0.70 -14.70
CA ASP A 61 3.06 -1.03 -14.66
C ASP A 61 2.31 -0.02 -13.81
N LEU A 62 1.16 0.40 -14.32
CA LEU A 62 0.28 1.35 -13.68
C LEU A 62 -1.15 0.81 -13.73
N GLU A 63 -1.83 0.83 -12.60
CA GLU A 63 -3.22 0.43 -12.46
C GLU A 63 -4.05 1.66 -12.09
N ILE A 64 -5.09 1.94 -12.89
CA ILE A 64 -5.91 3.14 -12.76
C ILE A 64 -7.40 2.81 -12.92
N ALA A 65 -8.26 3.78 -12.62
CA ALA A 65 -9.69 3.68 -12.88
C ALA A 65 -10.01 3.53 -14.37
N ASP A 66 -11.07 2.78 -14.66
CA ASP A 66 -11.66 2.60 -16.00
C ASP A 66 -12.24 3.89 -16.61
N SER A 67 -12.46 4.92 -15.80
CA SER A 67 -12.86 6.25 -16.26
C SER A 67 -11.73 7.08 -16.87
N GLU A 68 -10.47 6.72 -16.62
CA GLU A 68 -9.30 7.49 -17.07
C GLU A 68 -8.89 7.12 -18.51
N ASN A 69 -8.14 8.00 -19.18
CA ASN A 69 -7.59 7.69 -20.51
C ASN A 69 -6.16 7.15 -20.41
N ALA A 70 -6.02 5.84 -20.48
CA ALA A 70 -4.74 5.14 -20.40
C ALA A 70 -3.68 5.65 -21.40
N ASN A 71 -4.10 5.99 -22.63
CA ASN A 71 -3.18 6.47 -23.66
C ASN A 71 -2.67 7.89 -23.38
N GLU A 72 -3.52 8.75 -22.82
CA GLU A 72 -3.12 10.11 -22.43
C GLU A 72 -2.16 10.07 -21.23
N ILE A 73 -2.47 9.28 -20.21
CA ILE A 73 -1.60 9.09 -19.04
C ILE A 73 -0.23 8.56 -19.47
N LYS A 74 -0.20 7.55 -20.34
CA LYS A 74 1.06 7.01 -20.89
C LYS A 74 1.89 8.06 -21.62
N LYS A 75 1.25 8.93 -22.41
CA LYS A 75 1.93 10.02 -23.11
C LYS A 75 2.49 11.06 -22.13
N GLU A 76 1.70 11.42 -21.13
CA GLU A 76 2.10 12.41 -20.12
C GLU A 76 3.28 11.92 -19.28
N ILE A 77 3.25 10.66 -18.82
CA ILE A 77 4.37 10.04 -18.08
C ILE A 77 5.66 10.10 -18.92
N ASN A 78 5.61 9.64 -20.17
CA ASN A 78 6.80 9.64 -21.03
C ASN A 78 7.31 11.04 -21.33
N LYS A 79 6.43 12.02 -21.51
CA LYS A 79 6.79 13.43 -21.69
C LYS A 79 7.51 13.97 -20.45
N ARG A 80 6.98 13.72 -19.24
CA ARG A 80 7.59 14.16 -17.98
C ARG A 80 8.94 13.50 -17.73
N LEU A 81 9.07 12.20 -18.02
CA LEU A 81 10.36 11.49 -17.94
C LEU A 81 11.42 12.14 -18.83
N GLN A 82 11.06 12.44 -20.08
CA GLN A 82 11.96 13.11 -21.03
C GLN A 82 12.39 14.49 -20.55
N ILE A 83 11.48 15.28 -19.97
CA ILE A 83 11.80 16.60 -19.40
C ILE A 83 12.81 16.49 -18.25
N GLN A 84 12.73 15.41 -17.46
CA GLN A 84 13.66 15.14 -16.35
C GLN A 84 14.97 14.47 -16.81
N GLY A 85 15.21 14.34 -18.12
CA GLY A 85 16.40 13.68 -18.65
C GLY A 85 16.43 12.16 -18.40
N VAL A 86 15.32 11.57 -17.96
CA VAL A 86 15.20 10.13 -17.74
C VAL A 86 14.84 9.47 -19.06
N MET A 87 15.56 8.41 -19.42
CA MET A 87 15.23 7.63 -20.63
C MET A 87 13.79 7.08 -20.53
N SER A 88 13.13 6.81 -21.67
CA SER A 88 11.72 6.38 -21.67
C SER A 88 11.49 5.00 -21.04
N TYR A 89 10.39 4.83 -20.30
CA TYR A 89 9.95 3.54 -19.77
C TYR A 89 8.90 2.92 -20.70
N LYS A 90 8.87 1.58 -20.78
CA LYS A 90 7.71 0.88 -21.32
C LYS A 90 6.59 0.92 -20.27
N VAL A 91 5.71 1.92 -20.41
CA VAL A 91 4.55 2.08 -19.54
C VAL A 91 3.41 1.16 -20.02
N ASN A 92 3.01 0.22 -19.18
CA ASN A 92 1.80 -0.57 -19.33
C ASN A 92 0.75 0.00 -18.37
N VAL A 93 -0.46 0.23 -18.87
CA VAL A 93 -1.56 0.75 -18.08
C VAL A 93 -2.69 -0.26 -18.11
N SER A 94 -3.07 -0.79 -16.96
CA SER A 94 -4.29 -1.58 -16.77
C SER A 94 -5.36 -0.72 -16.12
N GLN A 95 -6.60 -0.94 -16.54
CA GLN A 95 -7.74 -0.20 -16.03
C GLN A 95 -8.68 -1.14 -15.28
N ARG A 96 -9.21 -0.68 -14.15
CA ARG A 96 -10.18 -1.43 -13.36
C ARG A 96 -11.32 -0.56 -12.90
N ASN A 97 -12.45 -1.21 -12.63
CA ASN A 97 -13.60 -0.52 -12.10
C ASN A 97 -13.33 0.02 -10.69
N LYS A 98 -13.46 1.34 -10.54
CA LYS A 98 -13.17 2.03 -9.27
C LYS A 98 -14.04 1.55 -8.11
N GLU A 99 -15.31 1.22 -8.36
CA GLU A 99 -16.19 0.71 -7.29
C GLU A 99 -15.71 -0.64 -6.77
N ILE A 100 -15.21 -1.51 -7.65
CA ILE A 100 -14.64 -2.81 -7.28
C ILE A 100 -13.39 -2.62 -6.42
N VAL A 101 -12.45 -1.78 -6.85
CA VAL A 101 -11.21 -1.53 -6.10
C VAL A 101 -11.49 -0.91 -4.73
N ASN A 102 -12.43 0.03 -4.66
CA ASN A 102 -12.85 0.61 -3.39
C ASN A 102 -13.47 -0.44 -2.44
N ALA A 103 -14.28 -1.36 -2.97
CA ALA A 103 -14.84 -2.44 -2.18
C ALA A 103 -13.75 -3.41 -1.69
N GLU A 104 -12.82 -3.80 -2.55
CA GLU A 104 -11.65 -4.62 -2.18
C GLU A 104 -10.86 -3.97 -1.04
N HIS A 105 -10.55 -2.67 -1.15
CA HIS A 105 -9.84 -1.94 -0.11
C HIS A 105 -10.61 -1.92 1.23
N ARG A 106 -11.93 -1.68 1.20
CA ARG A 106 -12.77 -1.77 2.41
C ARG A 106 -12.65 -3.16 3.07
N TRP A 107 -12.69 -4.22 2.28
CA TRP A 107 -12.58 -5.60 2.77
C TRP A 107 -11.19 -5.96 3.29
N GLU A 108 -10.12 -5.42 2.72
CA GLU A 108 -8.76 -5.54 3.28
C GLU A 108 -8.69 -5.00 4.71
N LEU A 109 -9.34 -3.86 4.98
CA LEU A 109 -9.43 -3.30 6.34
C LEU A 109 -10.20 -4.22 7.29
N VAL A 110 -11.30 -4.83 6.82
CA VAL A 110 -12.07 -5.82 7.57
C VAL A 110 -11.18 -7.03 7.92
N PHE A 111 -10.45 -7.58 6.94
CA PHE A 111 -9.56 -8.71 7.15
C PHE A 111 -8.43 -8.40 8.12
N GLY A 112 -7.87 -7.18 8.07
CA GLY A 112 -6.91 -6.70 9.07
C GLY A 112 -7.48 -6.72 10.49
N GLN A 113 -8.75 -6.30 10.68
CA GLN A 113 -9.40 -6.36 11.99
C GLN A 113 -9.71 -7.77 12.45
N ILE A 114 -10.02 -8.70 11.56
CA ILE A 114 -10.17 -10.12 11.92
C ILE A 114 -8.82 -10.67 12.37
N PHE A 115 -7.75 -10.38 11.62
CA PHE A 115 -6.41 -10.83 11.97
C PHE A 115 -6.00 -10.35 13.37
N ASP A 116 -6.18 -9.07 13.65
CA ASP A 116 -5.80 -8.48 14.94
C ASP A 116 -6.77 -8.88 16.06
N GLY A 117 -8.07 -8.76 15.82
CA GLY A 117 -9.14 -8.94 16.80
C GLY A 117 -9.49 -10.39 17.12
N VAL A 118 -9.17 -11.33 16.23
CA VAL A 118 -9.41 -12.77 16.42
C VAL A 118 -8.09 -13.52 16.49
N PHE A 119 -7.26 -13.48 15.44
CA PHE A 119 -6.12 -14.40 15.36
C PHE A 119 -5.02 -14.04 16.34
N ARG A 120 -4.52 -12.80 16.28
CA ARG A 120 -3.46 -12.33 17.18
C ARG A 120 -3.94 -12.30 18.62
N LYS A 121 -5.15 -11.81 18.86
CA LYS A 121 -5.72 -11.70 20.21
C LYS A 121 -5.89 -13.06 20.91
N ASN A 122 -6.31 -14.10 20.18
CA ASN A 122 -6.58 -15.43 20.76
C ASN A 122 -5.43 -16.43 20.56
N GLY A 123 -4.32 -16.03 19.94
CA GLY A 123 -3.15 -16.89 19.73
C GLY A 123 -3.36 -17.98 18.67
N TYR A 124 -4.20 -17.74 17.66
CA TYR A 124 -4.43 -18.68 16.55
C TYR A 124 -3.31 -18.61 15.52
N GLU A 125 -2.13 -19.12 15.89
CA GLU A 125 -0.93 -19.01 15.07
C GLU A 125 -1.02 -19.77 13.75
N GLY A 126 -0.84 -19.04 12.65
CA GLY A 126 -0.82 -19.55 11.28
C GLY A 126 -2.17 -20.03 10.76
N PHE A 127 -3.26 -19.53 11.33
CA PHE A 127 -4.53 -19.47 10.62
C PHE A 127 -4.43 -18.38 9.55
N GLY A 128 -5.15 -18.56 8.45
CA GLY A 128 -5.11 -17.65 7.32
C GLY A 128 -6.51 -17.38 6.78
N ILE A 129 -6.74 -16.16 6.31
CA ILE A 129 -7.92 -15.85 5.52
C ILE A 129 -7.58 -16.21 4.06
N GLN A 130 -8.33 -17.14 3.48
CA GLN A 130 -8.28 -17.42 2.05
C GLN A 130 -9.07 -16.32 1.34
N GLN A 131 -8.37 -15.34 0.78
CA GLN A 131 -9.04 -14.27 0.05
C GLN A 131 -9.51 -14.82 -1.31
N ILE A 132 -10.81 -14.74 -1.55
CA ILE A 132 -11.40 -14.99 -2.87
C ILE A 132 -11.78 -13.64 -3.44
N ASN A 133 -11.30 -13.34 -4.66
CA ASN A 133 -11.52 -12.08 -5.38
C ASN A 133 -12.93 -11.52 -5.19
N TYR A 134 -13.04 -10.22 -4.89
CA TYR A 134 -14.33 -9.56 -4.77
C TYR A 134 -15.11 -9.68 -6.08
N LYS A 135 -16.38 -10.06 -5.97
CA LYS A 135 -17.30 -10.14 -7.10
C LYS A 135 -18.50 -9.25 -6.81
N LYS A 136 -18.72 -8.26 -7.67
CA LYS A 136 -19.88 -7.37 -7.57
C LYS A 136 -21.17 -8.19 -7.54
N ASN A 137 -22.07 -7.83 -6.64
CA ASN A 137 -23.36 -8.49 -6.41
C ASN A 137 -23.27 -9.95 -5.91
N GLN A 138 -22.13 -10.39 -5.38
CA GLN A 138 -22.02 -11.67 -4.68
C GLN A 138 -21.62 -11.41 -3.22
N PRO A 139 -22.03 -12.28 -2.28
CA PRO A 139 -21.54 -12.21 -0.92
C PRO A 139 -20.01 -12.34 -0.88
N VAL A 140 -19.36 -11.52 -0.08
CA VAL A 140 -17.93 -11.70 0.20
C VAL A 140 -17.75 -12.91 1.10
N THR A 141 -16.89 -13.84 0.69
CA THR A 141 -16.56 -15.00 1.51
C THR A 141 -15.39 -14.68 2.44
N ILE A 142 -15.60 -14.93 3.72
CA ILE A 142 -14.58 -14.84 4.77
C ILE A 142 -14.20 -16.27 5.10
N ASP A 143 -13.35 -16.84 4.26
CA ASP A 143 -12.91 -18.23 4.38
C ASP A 143 -11.64 -18.28 5.24
N ILE A 144 -11.72 -18.92 6.41
CA ILE A 144 -10.62 -19.01 7.38
C ILE A 144 -10.09 -20.43 7.39
N LYS A 145 -8.85 -20.61 6.93
CA LYS A 145 -8.13 -21.87 7.02
C LYS A 145 -7.47 -22.00 8.37
N THR A 146 -7.76 -23.09 9.06
CA THR A 146 -7.14 -23.46 10.33
C THR A 146 -5.99 -24.46 10.09
N LYS A 147 -5.29 -24.84 11.16
CA LYS A 147 -4.23 -25.86 11.14
C LYS A 147 -4.67 -27.23 11.66
N ILE A 148 -5.89 -27.31 12.17
CA ILE A 148 -6.43 -28.55 12.72
C ILE A 148 -7.04 -29.39 11.60
N SER A 149 -7.06 -30.71 11.77
CA SER A 149 -7.88 -31.61 10.94
C SER A 149 -9.30 -31.74 11.52
N ASP A 150 -10.34 -31.90 10.69
CA ASP A 150 -11.72 -32.19 11.16
C ASP A 150 -11.82 -33.51 11.95
N ASP A 151 -10.86 -34.43 11.75
CA ASP A 151 -10.77 -35.68 12.55
C ASP A 151 -10.30 -35.44 13.99
N GLU A 152 -9.79 -34.24 14.30
CA GLU A 152 -9.41 -33.88 15.66
C GLU A 152 -10.64 -33.64 16.55
N VAL A 153 -10.62 -34.25 17.74
CA VAL A 153 -11.69 -34.07 18.72
C VAL A 153 -11.82 -32.58 19.05
N GLY A 154 -13.01 -32.02 18.79
CA GLY A 154 -13.31 -30.61 19.06
C GLY A 154 -13.10 -29.67 17.87
N ALA A 155 -12.73 -30.17 16.68
CA ALA A 155 -12.58 -29.34 15.48
C ALA A 155 -13.83 -28.48 15.18
N ARG A 156 -15.03 -29.09 15.27
CA ARG A 156 -16.29 -28.37 15.06
C ARG A 156 -16.61 -27.34 16.14
N GLU A 157 -16.29 -27.66 17.40
CA GLU A 157 -16.46 -26.71 18.50
C GLU A 157 -15.54 -25.50 18.32
N LEU A 158 -14.30 -25.73 17.88
CA LEU A 158 -13.36 -24.66 17.54
C LEU A 158 -13.87 -23.85 16.35
N GLY A 159 -14.38 -24.49 15.30
CA GLY A 159 -14.99 -23.82 14.14
C GLY A 159 -16.09 -22.84 14.55
N GLN A 160 -17.05 -23.31 15.35
CA GLN A 160 -18.15 -22.48 15.89
C GLN A 160 -17.65 -21.36 16.80
N LYS A 161 -16.59 -21.60 17.57
CA LYS A 161 -15.97 -20.58 18.43
C LYS A 161 -15.36 -19.47 17.58
N ILE A 162 -14.59 -19.81 16.56
CA ILE A 162 -13.95 -18.83 15.66
C ILE A 162 -15.02 -18.03 14.91
N GLU A 163 -16.06 -18.68 14.38
CA GLU A 163 -17.17 -17.98 13.72
C GLU A 163 -17.79 -16.91 14.62
N LYS A 164 -18.08 -17.23 15.88
CA LYS A 164 -18.63 -16.26 16.85
C LYS A 164 -17.66 -15.11 17.14
N GLU A 165 -16.36 -15.41 17.25
CA GLU A 165 -15.33 -14.38 17.48
C GLU A 165 -15.21 -13.44 16.28
N VAL A 166 -15.25 -13.98 15.05
CA VAL A 166 -15.27 -13.21 13.80
C VAL A 166 -16.53 -12.36 13.72
N GLU A 167 -17.72 -12.94 13.94
CA GLU A 167 -18.97 -12.18 13.99
C GLU A 167 -18.90 -11.03 15.00
N GLY A 168 -18.27 -11.25 16.16
CA GLY A 168 -18.06 -10.22 17.17
C GLY A 168 -17.28 -9.02 16.62
N VAL A 169 -16.22 -9.26 15.85
CA VAL A 169 -15.44 -8.21 15.17
C VAL A 169 -16.27 -7.51 14.09
N LEU A 170 -16.99 -8.26 13.25
CA LEU A 170 -17.83 -7.71 12.16
C LEU A 170 -18.96 -6.81 12.69
N LYS A 171 -19.43 -7.05 13.92
CA LYS A 171 -20.48 -6.28 14.58
C LYS A 171 -19.97 -4.98 15.23
N THR A 172 -18.66 -4.71 15.24
CA THR A 172 -18.12 -3.46 15.79
C THR A 172 -18.44 -2.26 14.89
N GLU A 173 -18.64 -1.07 15.50
CA GLU A 173 -19.00 0.14 14.75
C GLU A 173 -17.93 0.60 13.75
N ALA A 174 -16.65 0.30 14.02
CA ALA A 174 -15.58 0.59 13.07
C ALA A 174 -15.69 -0.30 11.82
N VAL A 175 -15.88 -1.60 12.02
CA VAL A 175 -15.91 -2.59 10.93
C VAL A 175 -17.19 -2.48 10.10
N LYS A 176 -18.35 -2.24 10.74
CA LYS A 176 -19.62 -2.01 10.03
C LYS A 176 -19.53 -0.89 9.00
N LYS A 177 -18.79 0.18 9.28
CA LYS A 177 -18.59 1.30 8.34
C LYS A 177 -17.87 0.88 7.08
N TRP A 178 -16.99 -0.12 7.15
CA TRP A 178 -16.31 -0.65 5.98
C TRP A 178 -17.10 -1.74 5.28
N ILE A 179 -17.92 -2.54 5.99
CA ILE A 179 -18.80 -3.51 5.33
C ILE A 179 -19.91 -2.79 4.54
N GLU A 180 -20.37 -1.64 5.04
CA GLU A 180 -21.50 -0.90 4.47
C GLU A 180 -22.74 -1.81 4.35
N ASN A 181 -23.18 -2.08 3.12
CA ASN A 181 -24.33 -2.95 2.83
C ASN A 181 -23.91 -4.25 2.12
N ASP A 182 -22.61 -4.56 2.07
CA ASP A 182 -22.12 -5.78 1.43
C ASP A 182 -22.60 -7.01 2.23
N SER A 183 -23.23 -7.96 1.55
CA SER A 183 -23.50 -9.27 2.12
C SER A 183 -22.21 -10.08 2.26
N TYR A 184 -22.12 -10.93 3.28
CA TYR A 184 -20.97 -11.79 3.51
C TYR A 184 -21.35 -13.16 4.09
N ALA A 185 -20.44 -14.12 3.97
CA ALA A 185 -20.55 -15.45 4.55
C ALA A 185 -19.23 -15.85 5.21
N ILE A 186 -19.30 -16.50 6.37
CA ILE A 186 -18.13 -16.97 7.13
C ILE A 186 -18.02 -18.49 6.93
N GLY A 187 -16.86 -18.94 6.46
CA GLY A 187 -16.51 -20.35 6.39
C GLY A 187 -15.25 -20.62 7.19
N ILE A 188 -15.30 -21.55 8.14
CA ILE A 188 -14.12 -22.03 8.85
C ILE A 188 -13.76 -23.39 8.31
N TYR A 189 -12.51 -23.57 7.88
CA TYR A 189 -12.04 -24.77 7.22
C TYR A 189 -10.86 -25.39 7.97
N ASP A 190 -10.79 -26.72 7.93
CA ASP A 190 -9.66 -27.48 8.42
C ASP A 190 -8.46 -27.40 7.46
N ILE A 191 -7.38 -28.11 7.78
CA ILE A 191 -6.16 -28.14 6.96
C ILE A 191 -6.39 -28.73 5.55
N ASP A 192 -7.41 -29.58 5.39
CA ASP A 192 -7.78 -30.28 4.16
C ASP A 192 -8.94 -29.58 3.41
N ASP A 193 -9.23 -28.32 3.74
CA ASP A 193 -10.29 -27.49 3.14
C ASP A 193 -11.72 -28.04 3.35
N ARG A 194 -11.93 -28.85 4.40
CA ARG A 194 -13.27 -29.25 4.85
C ARG A 194 -13.84 -28.22 5.81
N LYS A 195 -15.10 -27.84 5.61
CA LYS A 195 -15.80 -26.88 6.49
C LYS A 195 -16.08 -27.50 7.85
N ILE A 196 -15.71 -26.79 8.91
CA ILE A 196 -15.84 -27.24 10.31
C ILE A 196 -16.80 -26.38 11.15
N ASN A 197 -17.54 -25.44 10.54
CA ASN A 197 -18.63 -24.68 11.16
C ASN A 197 -19.98 -24.92 10.46
#